data_AF-B4GQ59-F1
#
_entry.id   AF-B4GQ59-F1
#
_cell.length_a   1.000
_cell.length_b   1.000
_cell.length_c   1.000
_cell.angle_alpha   90.00
_cell.angle_beta   90.00
_cell.angle_gamma   90.00
#
_symmetry.space_group_name_H-M   'P 1'
#
loop_
_entity.id
_entity.type
_entity.pdbx_description
1 polymer ?
#
loop_
_entity_poly.entity_id
_entity_poly.type
_entity_poly.pdbx_seq_one_letter_code
_entity_poly.pdbx_strand_id
1 'polypeptide(L)'
;MEADGLTNEQTEKVLQFQDLTGIEDMNICRDVLIRHQWDLEVAFQEQLNIREGRPTMFAASTEVRAPAVINDRFLQQVFSANMPGGRTISRVPSGPMPRSFTGLLGYVINFVFQYFYSTLTSIVGAFLNLGGGNENRLVTDPLGDVMKFIHDYYERYPEHPVFYQGTYAQALNDAKQELRFLIVYLHTDPSKNPDVDSFCRETLSSRSVIDYINTHTLLWGCDVSSPEGYRVMQSITVRNYPLMVMISLRANRMMIVGRFEGDCTPEELLRRLQSVTAANEVWLSQARADRLERNFTQTLRRQQDEAYEQSLLADEEKERIRQLERDVVRQAQEAEEQARQNVELRKEEIARQKIELASA
;
A
#
# COMPACT_ATOMS: atom_id res chain seq x y z
N MET A 1 34.80 -22.12 -7.98
CA MET A 1 35.06 -20.69 -7.74
C MET A 1 35.11 -20.03 -9.11
N GLU A 2 33.95 -19.64 -9.63
CA GLU A 2 33.84 -18.89 -10.87
C GLU A 2 33.66 -17.42 -10.51
N ALA A 3 34.55 -16.59 -11.07
CA ALA A 3 34.58 -15.16 -10.89
C ALA A 3 33.40 -14.51 -11.63
N ASP A 4 32.59 -13.81 -10.86
CA ASP A 4 32.02 -12.48 -11.15
C ASP A 4 31.79 -12.12 -12.64
N GLY A 5 30.73 -12.66 -13.24
CA GLY A 5 30.32 -12.34 -14.59
C GLY A 5 29.30 -11.20 -14.64
N LEU A 6 29.75 -9.96 -14.43
CA LEU A 6 29.02 -8.76 -14.86
C LEU A 6 29.57 -8.38 -16.24
N THR A 7 28.68 -8.15 -17.21
CA THR A 7 29.14 -7.59 -18.50
C THR A 7 29.67 -6.17 -18.31
N ASN A 8 30.55 -5.68 -19.19
CA ASN A 8 31.08 -4.33 -19.07
C ASN A 8 29.98 -3.26 -18.98
N GLU A 9 28.88 -3.45 -19.71
CA GLU A 9 27.69 -2.58 -19.67
C GLU A 9 26.96 -2.64 -18.32
N GLN A 10 26.92 -3.81 -17.67
CA GLN A 10 26.32 -3.98 -16.36
C GLN A 10 27.18 -3.31 -15.29
N THR A 11 28.49 -3.48 -15.32
CA THR A 11 29.42 -2.83 -14.40
C THR A 11 29.35 -1.31 -14.51
N GLU A 12 29.24 -0.76 -15.72
CA GLU A 12 29.06 0.68 -15.94
C GLU A 12 27.74 1.19 -15.32
N LYS A 13 26.65 0.44 -15.48
CA LYS A 13 25.37 0.77 -14.83
C LYS A 13 25.44 0.71 -13.31
N VAL A 14 26.16 -0.26 -12.72
CA VAL A 14 26.35 -0.30 -11.26
C VAL A 14 27.12 0.93 -10.78
N LEU A 15 28.19 1.32 -11.48
CA LEU A 15 28.99 2.52 -11.14
C LEU A 15 28.17 3.81 -11.26
N GLN A 16 27.42 3.98 -12.35
CA GLN A 16 26.54 5.15 -12.52
C GLN A 16 25.46 5.19 -11.43
N PHE A 17 24.88 4.05 -11.07
CA PHE A 17 23.91 3.96 -9.98
C PHE A 17 24.54 4.29 -8.62
N GLN A 18 25.79 3.89 -8.40
CA GLN A 18 26.57 4.18 -7.21
C GLN A 18 26.80 5.70 -7.05
N ASP A 19 27.25 6.35 -8.11
CA ASP A 19 27.49 7.80 -8.14
C ASP A 19 26.21 8.60 -7.93
N LEU A 20 25.09 8.15 -8.51
CA LEU A 20 23.80 8.83 -8.40
C LEU A 20 23.13 8.65 -7.04
N THR A 21 23.21 7.45 -6.44
CA THR A 21 22.54 7.13 -5.17
C THR A 21 23.41 7.35 -3.94
N GLY A 22 24.74 7.45 -4.10
CA GLY A 22 25.68 7.59 -2.99
C GLY A 22 25.68 6.38 -2.03
N ILE A 23 25.33 5.18 -2.53
CA ILE A 23 25.44 3.92 -1.78
C ILE A 23 26.86 3.39 -1.96
N GLU A 24 27.62 3.23 -0.88
CA GLU A 24 29.02 2.78 -0.97
C GLU A 24 29.16 1.29 -1.35
N ASP A 25 28.14 0.48 -1.06
CA ASP A 25 28.15 -0.97 -1.26
C ASP A 25 27.77 -1.39 -2.70
N MET A 26 28.76 -1.79 -3.49
CA MET A 26 28.62 -2.32 -4.86
C MET A 26 27.64 -3.50 -4.98
N ASN A 27 27.60 -4.37 -3.96
CA ASN A 27 26.72 -5.55 -3.96
C ASN A 27 25.24 -5.16 -3.83
N ILE A 28 24.93 -4.09 -3.09
CA ILE A 28 23.57 -3.60 -2.91
C ILE A 28 23.10 -2.94 -4.22
N CYS A 29 23.95 -2.12 -4.84
CA CYS A 29 23.68 -1.52 -6.15
C CYS A 29 23.39 -2.59 -7.22
N ARG A 30 24.18 -3.67 -7.22
CA ARG A 30 23.98 -4.82 -8.10
C ARG A 30 22.64 -5.49 -7.86
N ASP A 31 22.30 -5.82 -6.62
CA ASP A 31 21.04 -6.50 -6.28
C ASP A 31 19.80 -5.67 -6.64
N VAL A 32 19.88 -4.34 -6.48
CA VAL A 32 18.81 -3.42 -6.87
C VAL A 32 18.66 -3.40 -8.40
N LEU A 33 19.76 -3.23 -9.14
CA LEU A 33 19.71 -3.24 -10.61
C LEU A 33 19.21 -4.58 -11.18
N ILE A 34 19.55 -5.72 -10.57
CA ILE A 34 19.03 -7.04 -10.97
C ILE A 34 17.50 -7.10 -10.80
N ARG A 35 16.96 -6.58 -9.69
CA ARG A 35 15.50 -6.54 -9.45
C ARG A 35 14.77 -5.68 -10.49
N HIS A 36 15.41 -4.62 -10.97
CA HIS A 36 14.87 -3.71 -11.98
C HIS A 36 15.31 -4.02 -13.41
N GLN A 37 15.72 -5.26 -13.70
CA GLN A 37 16.10 -5.70 -15.05
C GLN A 37 17.17 -4.80 -15.72
N TRP A 38 18.11 -4.28 -14.94
CA TRP A 38 19.18 -3.37 -15.39
C TRP A 38 18.68 -2.03 -15.95
N ASP A 39 17.48 -1.60 -15.56
CA ASP A 39 16.93 -0.28 -15.86
C ASP A 39 17.38 0.73 -14.78
N LEU A 40 18.36 1.57 -15.16
CA LEU A 40 19.01 2.53 -14.26
C LEU A 40 18.02 3.59 -13.76
N GLU A 41 17.16 4.10 -14.66
CA GLU A 41 16.26 5.21 -14.37
C GLU A 41 15.19 4.78 -13.36
N VAL A 42 14.59 3.61 -13.58
CA VAL A 42 13.57 3.04 -12.69
C VAL A 42 14.15 2.72 -11.32
N ALA A 43 15.33 2.08 -11.28
CA ALA A 43 16.01 1.77 -10.03
C ALA A 43 16.36 3.04 -9.24
N PHE A 44 16.85 4.08 -9.94
CA PHE A 44 17.25 5.33 -9.32
C PHE A 44 16.05 6.09 -8.75
N GLN A 45 14.96 6.14 -9.51
CA GLN A 45 13.74 6.80 -9.10
C GLN A 45 13.08 6.10 -7.90
N GLU A 46 13.11 4.77 -7.83
CA GLU A 46 12.64 4.02 -6.65
C GLU A 46 13.52 4.30 -5.41
N GLN A 47 14.83 4.31 -5.58
CA GLN A 47 15.77 4.58 -4.49
C GLN A 47 15.64 6.02 -3.94
N LEU A 48 15.42 7.01 -4.82
CA LEU A 48 15.12 8.38 -4.42
C LEU A 48 13.78 8.47 -3.68
N ASN A 49 12.74 7.79 -4.16
CA ASN A 49 11.44 7.76 -3.48
C ASN A 49 11.55 7.15 -2.07
N ILE A 50 12.35 6.09 -1.90
CA ILE A 50 12.63 5.47 -0.59
C ILE A 50 13.35 6.46 0.34
N ARG A 51 14.31 7.24 -0.18
CA ARG A 51 15.06 8.24 0.61
C ARG A 51 14.25 9.49 0.96
N GLU A 52 13.41 9.98 0.05
CA GLU A 52 12.57 11.16 0.27
C GLU A 52 11.29 10.86 1.07
N GLY A 53 11.04 9.59 1.42
CA GLY A 53 9.81 9.19 2.13
C GLY A 53 8.54 9.45 1.32
N ARG A 54 8.66 9.71 0.02
CA ARG A 54 7.54 9.89 -0.91
C ARG A 54 7.14 8.52 -1.46
N PRO A 55 5.87 8.12 -1.36
CA PRO A 55 5.42 6.90 -2.02
C PRO A 55 5.73 7.01 -3.51
N THR A 56 6.26 5.92 -4.08
CA THR A 56 6.75 5.86 -5.45
C THR A 56 5.77 6.49 -6.44
N MET A 57 6.21 7.50 -7.20
CA MET A 57 5.36 8.26 -8.13
C MET A 57 4.82 7.44 -9.33
N PHE A 58 5.13 6.14 -9.40
CA PHE A 58 4.39 5.18 -10.24
C PHE A 58 3.02 4.77 -9.66
N ALA A 59 2.62 5.29 -8.50
CA ALA A 59 1.25 5.17 -7.99
C ALA A 59 0.25 6.12 -8.69
N ALA A 60 0.72 7.01 -9.58
CA ALA A 60 -0.12 7.95 -10.34
C ALA A 60 -0.37 7.51 -11.80
N SER A 61 0.16 6.37 -12.24
CA SER A 61 -0.42 5.70 -13.40
C SER A 61 -1.77 5.14 -13.00
N THR A 62 -2.71 5.09 -13.93
CA THR A 62 -4.10 4.58 -13.82
C THR A 62 -4.23 3.15 -13.24
N GLU A 63 -3.13 2.53 -12.83
CA GLU A 63 -3.03 1.23 -12.18
C GLU A 63 -2.49 1.38 -10.75
N VAL A 64 -3.30 1.96 -9.86
CA VAL A 64 -3.09 1.78 -8.41
C VAL A 64 -3.20 0.28 -8.14
N ARG A 65 -2.05 -0.42 -8.04
CA ARG A 65 -2.05 -1.84 -7.73
C ARG A 65 -2.59 -2.03 -6.32
N ALA A 66 -3.79 -2.57 -6.22
CA ALA A 66 -4.42 -2.89 -4.94
C ALA A 66 -3.47 -3.76 -4.09
N PRO A 67 -3.37 -3.52 -2.77
CA PRO A 67 -2.61 -4.40 -1.89
C PRO A 67 -3.19 -5.81 -1.98
N ALA A 68 -2.32 -6.82 -2.04
CA ALA A 68 -2.77 -8.20 -2.10
C ALA A 68 -3.62 -8.54 -0.87
N VAL A 69 -4.89 -8.91 -1.10
CA VAL A 69 -5.81 -9.34 -0.05
C VAL A 69 -5.69 -10.85 0.11
N ILE A 70 -5.28 -11.30 1.29
CA ILE A 70 -5.17 -12.72 1.60
C ILE A 70 -6.55 -13.26 1.94
N ASN A 71 -6.98 -14.25 1.16
CA ASN A 71 -8.22 -14.99 1.37
C ASN A 71 -7.92 -16.34 2.06
N ASP A 72 -7.57 -16.28 3.35
CA ASP A 72 -7.41 -17.50 4.16
C ASP A 72 -8.71 -17.83 4.90
N ARG A 73 -9.38 -18.90 4.48
CA ARG A 73 -10.65 -19.34 5.05
C ARG A 73 -10.55 -19.78 6.51
N PHE A 74 -9.37 -20.16 7.00
CA PHE A 74 -9.19 -20.59 8.39
C PHE A 74 -9.11 -19.42 9.38
N LEU A 75 -8.72 -18.23 8.90
CA LEU A 75 -8.61 -17.03 9.71
C LEU A 75 -9.87 -16.16 9.66
N GLN A 76 -10.87 -16.56 8.86
CA GLN A 76 -12.10 -15.84 8.59
C GLN A 76 -13.25 -16.32 9.46
N GLN A 77 -14.01 -15.38 10.01
CA GLN A 77 -15.33 -15.69 10.57
C GLN A 77 -16.36 -15.68 9.44
N VAL A 78 -16.89 -16.86 9.10
CA VAL A 78 -17.93 -17.02 8.07
C VAL A 78 -19.28 -17.15 8.75
N PHE A 79 -20.17 -16.21 8.45
CA PHE A 79 -21.55 -16.22 8.89
C PHE A 79 -22.42 -16.56 7.70
N SER A 80 -23.00 -17.75 7.71
CA SER A 80 -24.08 -18.11 6.79
C SER A 80 -25.41 -17.91 7.51
N ALA A 81 -26.39 -17.33 6.82
CA ALA A 81 -27.75 -17.26 7.34
C ALA A 81 -28.28 -18.66 7.69
N ASN A 82 -28.66 -18.87 8.95
CA ASN A 82 -29.57 -19.95 9.33
C ASN A 82 -30.98 -19.42 9.13
N MET A 83 -31.66 -19.84 8.06
CA MET A 83 -33.09 -19.56 7.92
C MET A 83 -33.85 -20.19 9.11
N PRO A 84 -34.76 -19.46 9.79
CA PRO A 84 -35.79 -20.05 10.61
C PRO A 84 -36.83 -20.71 9.69
N GLY A 85 -36.56 -21.93 9.25
CA GLY A 85 -37.35 -22.64 8.25
C GLY A 85 -36.46 -23.48 7.36
N GLY A 86 -36.18 -24.72 7.80
CA GLY A 86 -35.17 -25.61 7.23
C GLY A 86 -35.12 -25.68 5.70
N ARG A 87 -34.09 -25.05 5.13
CA ARG A 87 -33.36 -25.56 3.96
C ARG A 87 -31.88 -25.33 4.17
N THR A 88 -31.24 -26.27 4.86
CA THR A 88 -29.80 -26.44 4.77
C THR A 88 -29.46 -26.69 3.30
N ILE A 89 -28.70 -25.81 2.65
CA ILE A 89 -27.94 -26.23 1.46
C ILE A 89 -26.84 -27.13 2.01
N SER A 90 -27.21 -28.40 2.19
CA SER A 90 -26.31 -29.46 2.59
C SER A 90 -25.20 -29.53 1.57
N ARG A 91 -23.99 -29.21 2.03
CA ARG A 91 -22.73 -29.67 1.46
C ARG A 91 -22.86 -31.16 1.15
N VAL A 92 -22.99 -31.52 -0.13
CA VAL A 92 -23.05 -32.89 -0.67
C VAL A 92 -24.27 -33.70 -0.21
N PRO A 93 -25.14 -34.20 -1.09
CA PRO A 93 -26.12 -35.21 -0.70
C PRO A 93 -25.36 -36.50 -0.39
N SER A 94 -25.14 -36.82 0.89
CA SER A 94 -24.82 -38.20 1.28
C SER A 94 -26.12 -39.00 1.19
N GLY A 95 -26.46 -39.45 -0.02
CA GLY A 95 -27.47 -40.48 -0.20
C GLY A 95 -27.09 -41.74 0.62
N PRO A 96 -28.06 -42.58 1.00
CA PRO A 96 -27.77 -43.79 1.75
C PRO A 96 -26.78 -44.66 0.95
N MET A 97 -25.64 -45.00 1.55
CA MET A 97 -24.66 -45.88 0.91
C MET A 97 -25.32 -47.22 0.57
N PRO A 98 -25.32 -47.65 -0.71
CA PRO A 98 -25.88 -48.94 -1.09
C PRO A 98 -25.03 -50.07 -0.50
N ARG A 99 -25.64 -50.93 0.30
CA ARG A 99 -25.00 -52.05 1.02
C ARG A 99 -24.64 -53.25 0.12
N SER A 100 -24.62 -53.08 -1.20
CA SER A 100 -24.33 -54.15 -2.17
C SER A 100 -23.11 -53.80 -3.02
N PHE A 101 -22.21 -54.78 -3.20
CA PHE A 101 -20.92 -54.61 -3.90
C PHE A 101 -21.10 -54.12 -5.35
N THR A 102 -22.20 -54.49 -6.00
CA THR A 102 -22.58 -54.02 -7.35
C THR A 102 -23.05 -52.56 -7.38
N GLY A 103 -23.65 -52.06 -6.29
CA GLY A 103 -24.07 -50.67 -6.14
C GLY A 103 -22.91 -49.72 -5.84
N LEU A 104 -21.88 -50.20 -5.12
CA LEU A 104 -20.64 -49.46 -4.89
C LEU A 104 -19.85 -49.26 -6.19
N LEU A 105 -19.76 -50.30 -7.03
CA LEU A 105 -19.10 -50.20 -8.34
C LEU A 105 -19.84 -49.22 -9.26
N GLY A 106 -21.17 -49.28 -9.30
CA GLY A 106 -22.00 -48.32 -10.03
C GLY A 106 -21.87 -46.88 -9.51
N TYR A 107 -21.77 -46.70 -8.19
CA TYR A 107 -21.56 -45.38 -7.58
C TYR A 107 -20.18 -44.81 -7.92
N VAL A 108 -19.12 -45.61 -7.85
CA VAL A 108 -17.76 -45.18 -8.22
C VAL A 108 -17.67 -44.88 -9.71
N ILE A 109 -18.27 -45.70 -10.58
CA ILE A 109 -18.32 -45.43 -12.02
C ILE A 109 -19.09 -44.15 -12.31
N ASN A 110 -20.24 -43.92 -11.65
CA ASN A 110 -21.02 -42.68 -11.82
C ASN A 110 -20.27 -41.46 -11.29
N PHE A 111 -19.57 -41.59 -10.16
CA PHE A 111 -18.73 -40.53 -9.58
C PHE A 111 -17.56 -40.18 -10.50
N VAL A 112 -16.90 -41.20 -11.06
CA VAL A 112 -15.82 -41.04 -12.04
C VAL A 112 -16.38 -40.41 -13.32
N PHE A 113 -17.51 -40.88 -13.86
CA PHE A 113 -18.15 -40.28 -15.03
C PHE A 113 -18.56 -38.82 -14.80
N GLN A 114 -19.15 -38.47 -13.65
CA GLN A 114 -19.51 -37.09 -13.30
C GLN A 114 -18.28 -36.18 -13.18
N TYR A 115 -17.17 -36.72 -12.65
CA TYR A 115 -15.90 -36.01 -12.52
C TYR A 115 -15.16 -35.86 -13.87
N PHE A 116 -15.23 -36.86 -14.75
CA PHE A 116 -14.69 -36.80 -16.10
C PHE A 116 -15.53 -35.95 -17.05
N TYR A 117 -16.87 -35.92 -16.92
CA TYR A 117 -17.72 -35.05 -17.73
C TYR A 117 -17.59 -33.58 -17.35
N SER A 118 -17.41 -33.25 -16.06
CA SER A 118 -17.17 -31.86 -15.62
C SER A 118 -15.78 -31.35 -16.01
N THR A 119 -14.78 -32.22 -16.12
CA THR A 119 -13.45 -31.85 -16.62
C THR A 119 -13.37 -31.82 -18.15
N LEU A 120 -14.04 -32.74 -18.86
CA LEU A 120 -14.12 -32.72 -20.33
C LEU A 120 -14.91 -31.53 -20.88
N THR A 121 -16.03 -31.15 -20.26
CA THR A 121 -16.77 -29.93 -20.67
C THR A 121 -15.97 -28.65 -20.40
N SER A 122 -15.17 -28.63 -19.34
CA SER A 122 -14.25 -27.52 -19.03
C SER A 122 -13.12 -27.42 -20.07
N ILE A 123 -12.59 -28.55 -20.54
CA ILE A 123 -11.54 -28.61 -21.56
C ILE A 123 -12.10 -28.29 -22.94
N VAL A 124 -13.28 -28.81 -23.31
CA VAL A 124 -13.94 -28.48 -24.59
C VAL A 124 -14.39 -27.01 -24.62
N GLY A 125 -14.83 -26.44 -23.50
CA GLY A 125 -15.08 -25.00 -23.37
C GLY A 125 -13.80 -24.15 -23.47
N ALA A 126 -12.67 -24.63 -22.92
CA ALA A 126 -11.38 -23.97 -23.06
C ALA A 126 -10.82 -24.06 -24.51
N PHE A 127 -11.04 -25.18 -25.21
CA PHE A 127 -10.65 -25.35 -26.61
C PHE A 127 -11.55 -24.58 -27.59
N LEU A 128 -12.84 -24.46 -27.32
CA LEU A 128 -13.74 -23.58 -28.06
C LEU A 128 -13.43 -22.08 -27.81
N ASN A 129 -12.93 -21.74 -26.62
CA ASN A 129 -12.43 -20.40 -26.29
C ASN A 129 -11.06 -20.06 -26.92
N LEU A 130 -10.36 -21.03 -27.51
CA LEU A 130 -9.08 -20.78 -28.19
C LEU A 130 -9.27 -20.33 -29.65
N GLY A 131 -10.47 -20.50 -30.22
CA GLY A 131 -10.76 -20.33 -31.65
C GLY A 131 -11.66 -19.15 -32.04
N GLY A 132 -12.24 -18.42 -31.09
CA GLY A 132 -13.02 -17.22 -31.41
C GLY A 132 -13.90 -16.71 -30.26
N GLY A 133 -13.66 -15.46 -29.85
CA GLY A 133 -14.72 -14.62 -29.28
C GLY A 133 -14.78 -14.43 -27.76
N ASN A 134 -13.73 -14.74 -27.00
CA ASN A 134 -13.59 -14.13 -25.67
C ASN A 134 -12.60 -12.97 -25.77
N GLU A 135 -13.09 -11.90 -26.40
CA GLU A 135 -12.52 -10.57 -26.22
C GLU A 135 -12.33 -10.36 -24.72
N ASN A 136 -11.11 -9.98 -24.33
CA ASN A 136 -10.86 -9.27 -23.10
C ASN A 136 -12.04 -8.30 -22.90
N ARG A 137 -12.94 -8.57 -21.94
CA ARG A 137 -14.02 -7.63 -21.62
C ARG A 137 -13.31 -6.31 -21.38
N LEU A 138 -13.60 -5.40 -22.29
CA LEU A 138 -12.75 -4.29 -22.68
C LEU A 138 -12.34 -3.47 -21.48
N VAL A 139 -11.14 -2.91 -21.57
CA VAL A 139 -10.64 -1.80 -20.76
C VAL A 139 -11.81 -0.85 -20.49
N THR A 140 -12.32 -0.91 -19.28
CA THR A 140 -13.47 -0.15 -18.80
C THR A 140 -12.98 0.70 -17.64
N ASP A 141 -13.55 1.89 -17.51
CA ASP A 141 -13.25 2.80 -16.41
C ASP A 141 -13.78 2.19 -15.09
N PRO A 142 -12.90 1.66 -14.21
CA PRO A 142 -13.33 0.99 -12.99
C PRO A 142 -14.03 1.97 -12.03
N LEU A 143 -13.71 3.26 -12.13
CA LEU A 143 -14.36 4.29 -11.33
C LEU A 143 -15.78 4.55 -11.85
N GLY A 144 -15.93 4.66 -13.18
CA GLY A 144 -17.23 4.82 -13.83
C GLY A 144 -18.23 3.71 -13.48
N ASP A 145 -17.77 2.45 -13.45
CA ASP A 145 -18.61 1.30 -13.07
C ASP A 145 -19.12 1.40 -11.62
N VAL A 146 -18.24 1.75 -10.68
CA VAL A 146 -18.59 1.93 -9.26
C VAL A 146 -19.55 3.11 -9.09
N MET A 147 -19.27 4.25 -9.73
CA MET A 147 -20.12 5.43 -9.62
C MET A 147 -21.51 5.20 -10.23
N LYS A 148 -21.59 4.46 -11.34
CA LYS A 148 -22.86 4.04 -11.93
C LYS A 148 -23.64 3.17 -10.94
N PHE A 149 -23.01 2.18 -10.34
CA PHE A 149 -23.64 1.34 -9.31
C PHE A 149 -24.17 2.17 -8.14
N ILE A 150 -23.37 3.10 -7.62
CA ILE A 150 -23.76 3.97 -6.50
C ILE A 150 -25.00 4.79 -6.88
N HIS A 151 -25.03 5.37 -8.08
CA HIS A 151 -26.17 6.12 -8.58
C HIS A 151 -27.43 5.24 -8.68
N ASP A 152 -27.33 4.10 -9.36
CA ASP A 152 -28.43 3.14 -9.53
C ASP A 152 -28.95 2.64 -8.18
N TYR A 153 -28.06 2.45 -7.19
CA TYR A 153 -28.40 2.05 -5.83
C TYR A 153 -29.17 3.14 -5.09
N TYR A 154 -28.72 4.40 -5.18
CA TYR A 154 -29.34 5.54 -4.50
C TYR A 154 -30.75 5.83 -5.02
N GLU A 155 -30.98 5.61 -6.31
CA GLU A 155 -32.31 5.73 -6.90
C GLU A 155 -33.28 4.66 -6.38
N ARG A 156 -32.78 3.44 -6.13
CA ARG A 156 -33.61 2.29 -5.72
C ARG A 156 -33.85 2.21 -4.21
N TYR A 157 -32.86 2.63 -3.43
CA TYR A 157 -32.84 2.55 -1.97
C TYR A 157 -32.42 3.91 -1.39
N PRO A 158 -33.36 4.74 -0.91
CA PRO A 158 -33.05 6.09 -0.44
C PRO A 158 -32.38 6.12 0.95
N GLU A 159 -32.66 5.14 1.80
CA GLU A 159 -31.98 4.99 3.10
C GLU A 159 -30.86 3.98 2.95
N HIS A 160 -29.61 4.44 3.03
CA HIS A 160 -28.44 3.59 2.84
C HIS A 160 -27.18 4.15 3.55
N PRO A 161 -26.19 3.29 3.87
CA PRO A 161 -24.87 3.73 4.31
C PRO A 161 -24.11 4.47 3.20
N VAL A 162 -23.13 5.29 3.59
CA VAL A 162 -22.34 6.08 2.64
C VAL A 162 -21.33 5.16 1.94
N PHE A 163 -21.45 5.07 0.62
CA PHE A 163 -20.49 4.31 -0.20
C PHE A 163 -19.25 5.16 -0.51
N TYR A 164 -18.09 4.51 -0.49
CA TYR A 164 -16.81 5.07 -0.87
C TYR A 164 -16.78 5.30 -2.39
N GLN A 165 -16.56 6.54 -2.79
CA GLN A 165 -16.56 6.99 -4.18
C GLN A 165 -15.17 6.84 -4.81
N GLY A 166 -14.77 5.61 -5.08
CA GLY A 166 -13.49 5.31 -5.73
C GLY A 166 -13.35 3.85 -6.09
N THR A 167 -12.23 3.50 -6.72
CA THR A 167 -11.98 2.13 -7.18
C THR A 167 -11.72 1.20 -6.00
N TYR A 168 -11.85 -0.12 -6.22
CA TYR A 168 -11.56 -1.12 -5.19
C TYR A 168 -10.12 -0.97 -4.64
N ALA A 169 -9.16 -0.67 -5.53
CA ALA A 169 -7.77 -0.46 -5.16
C ALA A 169 -7.57 0.79 -4.28
N GLN A 170 -8.25 1.89 -4.60
CA GLN A 170 -8.22 3.12 -3.80
C GLN A 170 -8.82 2.87 -2.42
N ALA A 171 -10.00 2.24 -2.34
CA ALA A 171 -10.65 1.91 -1.08
C ALA A 171 -9.76 1.03 -0.17
N LEU A 172 -9.06 0.05 -0.74
CA LEU A 172 -8.12 -0.80 -0.01
C LEU A 172 -6.89 -0.04 0.49
N ASN A 173 -6.34 0.85 -0.33
CA ASN A 173 -5.19 1.67 0.07
C ASN A 173 -5.56 2.64 1.19
N ASP A 174 -6.71 3.31 1.08
CA ASP A 174 -7.18 4.23 2.10
C ASP A 174 -7.50 3.49 3.40
N ALA A 175 -8.12 2.31 3.33
CA ALA A 175 -8.31 1.46 4.50
C ALA A 175 -6.96 1.07 5.17
N LYS A 176 -5.92 0.83 4.37
CA LYS A 176 -4.55 0.55 4.87
C LYS A 176 -3.91 1.76 5.51
N GLN A 177 -4.05 2.92 4.89
CA GLN A 177 -3.45 4.15 5.36
C GLN A 177 -4.15 4.66 6.61
N GLU A 178 -5.48 4.66 6.65
CA GLU A 178 -6.23 5.11 7.82
C GLU A 178 -6.33 4.07 8.94
N LEU A 179 -5.90 2.83 8.69
CA LEU A 179 -6.08 1.70 9.61
C LEU A 179 -7.55 1.61 10.05
N ARG A 180 -8.44 1.49 9.05
CA ARG A 180 -9.87 1.26 9.21
C ARG A 180 -10.27 -0.09 8.61
N PHE A 181 -11.42 -0.61 9.04
CA PHE A 181 -12.03 -1.77 8.41
C PHE A 181 -12.68 -1.36 7.08
N LEU A 182 -12.48 -2.17 6.05
CA LEU A 182 -13.14 -2.02 4.75
C LEU A 182 -14.22 -3.09 4.61
N ILE A 183 -15.45 -2.67 4.37
CA ILE A 183 -16.55 -3.54 4.01
C ILE A 183 -16.72 -3.49 2.49
N VAL A 184 -16.71 -4.65 1.85
CA VAL A 184 -16.94 -4.84 0.41
C VAL A 184 -18.31 -5.49 0.25
N TYR A 185 -19.25 -4.78 -0.36
CA TYR A 185 -20.57 -5.28 -0.72
C TYR A 185 -20.65 -5.54 -2.22
N LEU A 186 -20.89 -6.80 -2.61
CA LEU A 186 -21.05 -7.17 -4.00
C LEU A 186 -22.53 -7.33 -4.31
N HIS A 187 -23.06 -6.40 -5.10
CA HIS A 187 -24.45 -6.39 -5.50
C HIS A 187 -24.66 -7.31 -6.70
N THR A 188 -25.85 -7.91 -6.77
CA THR A 188 -26.31 -8.64 -7.94
C THR A 188 -27.75 -8.24 -8.20
N ASP A 189 -28.18 -8.38 -9.45
CA ASP A 189 -29.52 -7.97 -9.87
C ASP A 189 -30.61 -8.59 -8.95
N PRO A 190 -31.39 -7.76 -8.24
CA PRO A 190 -32.44 -8.23 -7.33
C PRO A 190 -33.56 -8.98 -8.05
N SER A 191 -33.70 -8.81 -9.37
CA SER A 191 -34.66 -9.60 -10.17
C SER A 191 -34.36 -11.09 -10.16
N LYS A 192 -33.08 -11.45 -10.00
CA LYS A 192 -32.60 -12.84 -9.97
C LYS A 192 -32.50 -13.41 -8.56
N ASN A 193 -32.35 -12.53 -7.56
CA ASN A 193 -32.15 -12.91 -6.16
C ASN A 193 -33.02 -12.02 -5.25
N PRO A 194 -34.23 -12.47 -4.85
CA PRO A 194 -35.12 -11.67 -4.01
C PRO A 194 -34.49 -11.36 -2.63
N ASP A 195 -33.64 -12.24 -2.12
CA ASP A 195 -32.92 -12.09 -0.84
C ASP A 195 -31.99 -10.85 -0.82
N VAL A 196 -31.60 -10.35 -2.00
CA VAL A 196 -30.75 -9.14 -2.12
C VAL A 196 -31.58 -7.88 -1.93
N ASP A 197 -32.81 -7.84 -2.45
CA ASP A 197 -33.70 -6.68 -2.29
C ASP A 197 -34.16 -6.56 -0.84
N SER A 198 -34.54 -7.68 -0.19
CA SER A 198 -34.89 -7.69 1.24
C SER A 198 -33.72 -7.21 2.11
N PHE A 199 -32.51 -7.72 1.87
CA PHE A 199 -31.32 -7.29 2.60
C PHE A 199 -31.02 -5.79 2.42
N CYS A 200 -31.17 -5.23 1.21
CA CYS A 200 -30.96 -3.81 1.00
C CYS A 200 -32.02 -2.96 1.72
N ARG A 201 -33.31 -3.31 1.57
CA ARG A 201 -34.44 -2.53 2.10
C ARG A 201 -34.65 -2.64 3.60
N GLU A 202 -34.37 -3.81 4.18
CA GLU A 202 -34.66 -4.07 5.60
C GLU A 202 -33.40 -3.98 6.46
N THR A 203 -32.29 -4.54 5.98
CA THR A 203 -31.06 -4.69 6.77
C THR A 203 -30.13 -3.49 6.61
N LEU A 204 -29.76 -3.13 5.38
CA LEU A 204 -28.84 -2.02 5.12
C LEU A 204 -29.49 -0.64 5.30
N SER A 205 -30.80 -0.52 5.07
CA SER A 205 -31.54 0.72 5.34
C SER A 205 -31.77 1.01 6.83
N SER A 206 -31.47 0.06 7.72
CA SER A 206 -31.65 0.28 9.16
C SER A 206 -30.68 1.34 9.70
N ARG A 207 -31.21 2.38 10.38
CA ARG A 207 -30.41 3.49 10.93
C ARG A 207 -29.27 3.02 11.83
N SER A 208 -29.50 2.05 12.70
CA SER A 208 -28.47 1.51 13.58
C SER A 208 -27.30 0.88 12.81
N VAL A 209 -27.58 0.25 11.68
CA VAL A 209 -26.56 -0.34 10.79
C VAL A 209 -25.83 0.76 10.03
N ILE A 210 -26.57 1.74 9.50
CA ILE A 210 -26.00 2.91 8.78
C ILE A 210 -25.03 3.68 9.67
N ASP A 211 -25.44 4.04 10.88
CA ASP A 211 -24.62 4.81 11.83
C ASP A 211 -23.35 4.05 12.21
N TYR A 212 -23.47 2.73 12.41
CA TYR A 212 -22.32 1.88 12.73
C TYR A 212 -21.32 1.81 11.57
N ILE A 213 -21.80 1.52 10.35
CA ILE A 213 -20.97 1.41 9.15
C ILE A 213 -20.25 2.72 8.87
N ASN A 214 -20.97 3.85 8.85
CA ASN A 214 -20.40 5.17 8.54
C ASN A 214 -19.35 5.63 9.55
N THR A 215 -19.50 5.25 10.83
CA THR A 215 -18.60 5.70 11.89
C THR A 215 -17.32 4.85 11.95
N HIS A 216 -17.42 3.53 11.79
CA HIS A 216 -16.33 2.60 12.10
C HIS A 216 -15.64 2.02 10.87
N THR A 217 -16.28 2.07 9.70
CA THR A 217 -15.85 1.32 8.52
C THR A 217 -15.92 2.17 7.25
N LEU A 218 -15.16 1.77 6.24
CA LEU A 218 -15.33 2.25 4.87
C LEU A 218 -16.21 1.23 4.15
N LEU A 219 -17.32 1.66 3.55
CA LEU A 219 -18.17 0.78 2.74
C LEU A 219 -17.87 1.00 1.27
N TRP A 220 -17.42 -0.03 0.57
CA TRP A 220 -17.27 -0.05 -0.87
C TRP A 220 -18.26 -1.04 -1.47
N GLY A 221 -18.85 -0.71 -2.60
CA GLY A 221 -19.77 -1.61 -3.29
C GLY A 221 -19.75 -1.45 -4.79
N CYS A 222 -20.06 -2.55 -5.48
CA CYS A 222 -20.15 -2.59 -6.93
C CYS A 222 -21.09 -3.71 -7.39
N ASP A 223 -21.69 -3.55 -8.57
CA ASP A 223 -22.47 -4.61 -9.21
C ASP A 223 -21.56 -5.64 -9.86
N VAL A 224 -21.81 -6.92 -9.60
CA VAL A 224 -21.08 -8.06 -10.19
C VAL A 224 -21.26 -8.15 -11.70
N SER A 225 -22.31 -7.52 -12.26
CA SER A 225 -22.48 -7.43 -13.71
C SER A 225 -21.41 -6.54 -14.40
N SER A 226 -20.81 -5.62 -13.64
CA SER A 226 -19.74 -4.75 -14.12
C SER A 226 -18.39 -5.46 -14.18
N PRO A 227 -17.48 -5.06 -15.10
CA PRO A 227 -16.11 -5.56 -15.15
C PRO A 227 -15.36 -5.45 -13.83
N GLU A 228 -15.44 -4.31 -13.13
CA GLU A 228 -14.77 -4.12 -11.83
C GLU A 228 -15.36 -5.04 -10.76
N GLY A 229 -16.68 -5.10 -10.64
CA GLY A 229 -17.37 -5.99 -9.70
C GLY A 229 -17.06 -7.47 -9.96
N TYR A 230 -16.98 -7.89 -11.22
CA TYR A 230 -16.62 -9.25 -11.59
C TYR A 230 -15.17 -9.61 -11.20
N ARG A 231 -14.22 -8.69 -11.39
CA ARG A 231 -12.81 -8.89 -10.95
C ARG A 231 -12.72 -9.08 -9.44
N VAL A 232 -13.42 -8.23 -8.68
CA VAL A 232 -13.45 -8.34 -7.22
C VAL A 232 -14.14 -9.63 -6.78
N MET A 233 -15.25 -10.00 -7.42
CA MET A 233 -15.96 -11.26 -7.17
C MET A 233 -15.04 -12.48 -7.34
N GLN A 234 -14.22 -12.50 -8.39
CA GLN A 234 -13.25 -13.58 -8.62
C GLN A 234 -12.21 -13.64 -7.49
N SER A 235 -11.66 -12.49 -7.07
CA SER A 235 -10.65 -12.42 -5.99
C SER A 235 -11.19 -12.94 -4.64
N ILE A 236 -12.45 -12.65 -4.32
CA ILE A 236 -13.11 -13.03 -3.07
C ILE A 236 -13.73 -14.44 -3.17
N THR A 237 -13.84 -15.00 -4.38
CA THR A 237 -14.42 -16.32 -4.69
C THR A 237 -15.86 -16.44 -4.15
N VAL A 238 -16.72 -15.52 -4.57
CA VAL A 238 -18.14 -15.46 -4.14
C VAL A 238 -18.94 -16.62 -4.75
N ARG A 239 -19.90 -17.15 -3.98
CA ARG A 239 -20.81 -18.22 -4.44
C ARG A 239 -22.27 -17.96 -4.12
N ASN A 240 -22.56 -17.28 -3.02
CA ASN A 240 -23.90 -17.00 -2.51
C ASN A 240 -24.12 -15.49 -2.42
N TYR A 241 -25.36 -15.04 -2.61
CA TYR A 241 -25.77 -13.63 -2.48
C TYR A 241 -26.96 -13.53 -1.52
N PRO A 242 -27.17 -12.39 -0.84
CA PRO A 242 -26.26 -11.24 -0.75
C PRO A 242 -24.93 -11.60 -0.05
N LEU A 243 -23.84 -10.96 -0.46
CA LEU A 243 -22.52 -11.13 0.15
C LEU A 243 -21.96 -9.79 0.60
N MET A 244 -21.53 -9.76 1.85
CA MET A 244 -20.70 -8.70 2.41
C MET A 244 -19.42 -9.30 2.99
N VAL A 245 -18.29 -8.64 2.74
CA VAL A 245 -16.98 -9.10 3.23
C VAL A 245 -16.30 -7.97 3.97
N MET A 246 -15.75 -8.27 5.15
CA MET A 246 -14.96 -7.31 5.91
C MET A 246 -13.47 -7.63 5.79
N ILE A 247 -12.68 -6.63 5.44
CA ILE A 247 -11.24 -6.68 5.25
C ILE A 247 -10.59 -5.80 6.30
N SER A 248 -9.50 -6.29 6.89
CA SER A 248 -8.69 -5.56 7.86
C SER A 248 -7.20 -5.78 7.62
N LEU A 249 -6.39 -4.83 8.08
CA LEU A 249 -4.94 -5.00 8.14
C LEU A 249 -4.57 -5.92 9.31
N ARG A 250 -3.78 -6.96 9.02
CA ARG A 250 -3.16 -7.83 10.03
C ARG A 250 -1.71 -8.09 9.65
N ALA A 251 -0.78 -7.79 10.56
CA ALA A 251 0.66 -7.92 10.31
C ALA A 251 1.11 -7.29 8.97
N ASN A 252 0.66 -6.06 8.71
CA ASN A 252 0.94 -5.29 7.48
C ASN A 252 0.40 -5.91 6.16
N ARG A 253 -0.46 -6.91 6.24
CA ARG A 253 -1.14 -7.53 5.09
C ARG A 253 -2.65 -7.35 5.20
N MET A 254 -3.30 -7.04 4.07
CA MET A 254 -4.75 -6.96 4.03
C MET A 254 -5.32 -8.37 3.99
N MET A 255 -6.24 -8.68 4.90
CA MET A 255 -6.86 -10.00 4.96
C MET A 255 -8.35 -9.85 5.14
N ILE A 256 -9.10 -10.76 4.53
CA ILE A 256 -10.53 -10.90 4.82
C ILE A 256 -10.64 -11.46 6.23
N VAL A 257 -11.39 -10.77 7.09
CA VAL A 257 -11.59 -11.14 8.51
C VAL A 257 -13.01 -11.64 8.79
N GLY A 258 -13.99 -11.17 8.00
CA GLY A 258 -15.39 -11.54 8.14
C GLY A 258 -16.04 -11.75 6.79
N ARG A 259 -16.92 -12.75 6.71
CA ARG A 259 -17.69 -13.05 5.51
C ARG A 259 -19.15 -13.27 5.91
N PHE A 260 -20.05 -12.47 5.37
CA PHE A 260 -21.49 -12.52 5.67
C PHE A 260 -22.21 -12.95 4.39
N GLU A 261 -22.67 -14.20 4.38
CA GLU A 261 -23.38 -14.82 3.25
C GLU A 261 -24.87 -14.99 3.60
N GLY A 262 -25.74 -14.49 2.72
CA GLY A 262 -27.18 -14.60 2.84
C GLY A 262 -27.83 -13.39 3.52
N ASP A 263 -29.16 -13.38 3.51
CA ASP A 263 -29.97 -12.38 4.19
C ASP A 263 -29.88 -12.52 5.71
N CYS A 264 -30.01 -11.41 6.43
CA CYS A 264 -30.02 -11.42 7.89
C CYS A 264 -30.75 -10.21 8.42
N THR A 265 -31.25 -10.30 9.65
CA THR A 265 -31.91 -9.16 10.31
C THR A 265 -30.88 -8.07 10.65
N PRO A 266 -31.29 -6.79 10.74
CA PRO A 266 -30.37 -5.69 11.03
C PRO A 266 -29.62 -5.87 12.36
N GLU A 267 -30.29 -6.38 13.39
CA GLU A 267 -29.67 -6.68 14.69
C GLU A 267 -28.61 -7.79 14.60
N GLU A 268 -28.87 -8.81 13.78
CA GLU A 268 -27.95 -9.91 13.54
C GLU A 268 -26.71 -9.40 12.80
N LEU A 269 -26.89 -8.61 11.75
CA LEU A 269 -25.79 -8.01 11.00
C LEU A 269 -24.92 -7.14 11.92
N LEU A 270 -25.53 -6.27 12.71
CA LEU A 270 -24.82 -5.39 13.65
C LEU A 270 -23.99 -6.19 14.64
N ARG A 271 -24.59 -7.23 15.26
CA ARG A 271 -23.90 -8.07 16.25
C ARG A 271 -22.72 -8.82 15.62
N ARG A 272 -22.90 -9.34 14.41
CA ARG A 272 -21.84 -10.01 13.67
C ARG A 272 -20.71 -9.05 13.31
N LEU A 273 -21.02 -7.87 12.79
CA LEU A 273 -20.02 -6.82 12.50
C LEU A 273 -19.24 -6.44 13.76
N GLN A 274 -19.93 -6.14 14.86
CA GLN A 274 -19.30 -5.82 16.15
C GLN A 274 -18.40 -6.95 16.67
N SER A 275 -18.84 -8.20 16.54
CA SER A 275 -18.04 -9.38 16.93
C SER A 275 -16.75 -9.47 16.12
N VAL A 276 -16.81 -9.31 14.79
CA VAL A 276 -15.60 -9.38 13.97
C VAL A 276 -14.69 -8.18 14.23
N THR A 277 -15.25 -6.99 14.44
CA THR A 277 -14.50 -5.77 14.79
C THR A 277 -13.75 -5.96 16.11
N ALA A 278 -14.44 -6.36 17.18
CA ALA A 278 -13.83 -6.57 18.49
C ALA A 278 -12.71 -7.63 18.49
N ALA A 279 -12.87 -8.70 17.70
CA ALA A 279 -11.84 -9.74 17.55
C ALA A 279 -10.58 -9.25 16.82
N ASN A 280 -10.71 -8.24 15.95
CA ASN A 280 -9.61 -7.75 15.10
C ASN A 280 -9.07 -6.38 15.51
N GLU A 281 -9.75 -5.66 16.40
CA GLU A 281 -9.38 -4.33 16.87
C GLU A 281 -7.99 -4.32 17.53
N VAL A 282 -7.60 -5.41 18.21
CA VAL A 282 -6.27 -5.55 18.82
C VAL A 282 -5.16 -5.41 17.76
N TRP A 283 -5.31 -6.05 16.59
CA TRP A 283 -4.32 -5.98 15.51
C TRP A 283 -4.25 -4.58 14.90
N LEU A 284 -5.39 -3.90 14.80
CA LEU A 284 -5.48 -2.55 14.27
C LEU A 284 -4.85 -1.54 15.24
N SER A 285 -5.10 -1.71 16.55
CA SER A 285 -4.51 -0.88 17.62
C SER A 285 -3.00 -1.06 17.70
N GLN A 286 -2.50 -2.29 17.54
CA GLN A 286 -1.06 -2.55 17.45
C GLN A 286 -0.45 -1.83 16.24
N ALA A 287 -1.08 -1.94 15.06
CA ALA A 287 -0.59 -1.23 13.87
C ALA A 287 -0.59 0.30 14.03
N ARG A 288 -1.54 0.86 14.80
CA ARG A 288 -1.57 2.29 15.14
C ARG A 288 -0.43 2.66 16.08
N ALA A 289 -0.18 1.87 17.12
CA ALA A 289 0.94 2.06 18.03
C ALA A 289 2.28 2.03 17.29
N ASP A 290 2.52 1.01 16.47
CA ASP A 290 3.74 0.87 15.68
C ASP A 290 3.97 2.06 14.72
N ARG A 291 2.89 2.64 14.18
CA ARG A 291 2.99 3.83 13.32
C ARG A 291 3.34 5.08 14.15
N LEU A 292 2.70 5.25 15.31
CA LEU A 292 3.00 6.36 16.21
C LEU A 292 4.45 6.32 16.70
N GLU A 293 4.95 5.14 17.06
CA GLU A 293 6.35 4.95 17.48
C GLU A 293 7.34 5.30 16.36
N ARG A 294 7.05 4.87 15.12
CA ARG A 294 7.89 5.21 13.96
C ARG A 294 7.89 6.71 13.67
N ASN A 295 6.71 7.34 13.66
CA ASN A 295 6.58 8.78 13.42
C ASN A 295 7.28 9.59 14.54
N PHE A 296 7.17 9.13 15.79
CA PHE A 296 7.86 9.74 16.92
C PHE A 296 9.37 9.63 16.78
N THR A 297 9.88 8.44 16.43
CA THR A 297 11.31 8.20 16.20
C THR A 297 11.86 9.07 15.07
N GLN A 298 11.12 9.21 13.97
CA GLN A 298 11.49 10.06 12.84
C GLN A 298 11.52 11.54 13.24
N THR A 299 10.51 12.01 13.97
CA THR A 299 10.44 13.41 14.42
C THR A 299 11.57 13.71 15.40
N LEU A 300 11.89 12.79 16.30
CA LEU A 300 12.99 12.94 17.26
C LEU A 300 14.34 13.02 16.56
N ARG A 301 14.60 12.16 15.55
CA ARG A 301 15.82 12.24 14.73
C ARG A 301 15.93 13.57 14.01
N ARG A 302 14.84 14.01 13.37
CA ARG A 302 14.83 15.31 12.69
C ARG A 302 15.14 16.47 13.64
N GLN A 303 14.59 16.45 14.85
CA GLN A 303 14.90 17.47 15.86
C GLN A 303 16.36 17.42 16.33
N GLN A 304 16.96 16.22 16.43
CA GLN A 304 18.38 16.07 16.76
C GLN A 304 19.27 16.57 15.64
N ASP A 305 18.94 16.26 14.38
CA ASP A 305 19.67 16.70 13.20
C ASP A 305 19.60 18.24 13.07
N GLU A 306 18.40 18.83 13.21
CA GLU A 306 18.20 20.29 13.20
C GLU A 306 19.01 20.99 14.33
N ALA A 307 19.03 20.41 15.53
CA ALA A 307 19.82 20.96 16.65
C ALA A 307 21.33 20.83 16.43
N TYR A 308 21.77 19.72 15.80
CA TYR A 308 23.16 19.50 15.46
C TYR A 308 23.65 20.48 14.39
N GLU A 309 22.87 20.69 13.34
CA GLU A 309 23.16 21.69 12.30
C GLU A 309 23.27 23.11 12.88
N GLN A 310 22.36 23.49 13.78
CA GLN A 310 22.45 24.79 14.45
C GLN A 310 23.70 24.93 15.31
N SER A 311 24.10 23.87 16.02
CA SER A 311 25.34 23.87 16.80
C SER A 311 26.57 23.97 15.90
N LEU A 312 26.57 23.26 14.76
CA LEU A 312 27.67 23.28 13.81
C LEU A 312 27.87 24.68 13.23
N LEU A 313 26.79 25.33 12.79
CA LEU A 313 26.83 26.70 12.29
C LEU A 313 27.32 27.70 13.34
N ALA A 314 26.93 27.52 14.60
CA ALA A 314 27.39 28.37 15.70
C ALA A 314 28.89 28.19 15.98
N ASP A 315 29.40 26.94 15.91
CA ASP A 315 30.81 26.65 16.09
C ASP A 315 31.66 27.16 14.92
N GLU A 316 31.18 27.02 13.67
CA GLU A 316 31.82 27.56 12.47
C GLU A 316 31.93 29.10 12.53
N GLU A 317 30.85 29.80 12.91
CA GLU A 317 30.86 31.26 13.02
C GLU A 317 31.80 31.72 14.13
N LYS A 318 31.82 31.01 15.26
CA LYS A 318 32.74 31.30 16.36
C LYS A 318 34.20 31.09 15.95
N GLU A 319 34.48 30.07 15.15
CA GLU A 319 35.81 29.84 14.61
C GLU A 319 36.21 30.94 13.61
N ARG A 320 35.29 31.37 12.75
CA ARG A 320 35.50 32.48 11.81
C ARG A 320 35.82 33.79 12.52
N ILE A 321 35.07 34.14 13.56
CA ILE A 321 35.32 35.34 14.38
C ILE A 321 36.72 35.23 15.03
N ARG A 322 37.08 34.07 15.59
CA ARG A 322 38.39 33.86 16.20
C ARG A 322 39.54 33.97 15.19
N GLN A 323 39.35 33.51 13.96
CA GLN A 323 40.34 33.65 12.88
C GLN A 323 40.53 35.13 12.51
N LEU A 324 39.43 35.87 12.32
CA LEU A 324 39.47 37.30 12.03
C LEU A 324 40.18 38.09 13.14
N GLU A 325 39.90 37.81 14.41
CA GLU A 325 40.58 38.44 15.55
C GLU A 325 42.09 38.18 15.51
N ARG A 326 42.52 36.95 15.21
CA ARG A 326 43.94 36.60 15.08
C ARG A 326 44.62 37.33 13.93
N ASP A 327 43.92 37.49 12.81
CA ASP A 327 44.46 38.17 11.64
C ASP A 327 44.58 39.68 11.86
N VAL A 328 43.61 40.30 12.55
CA VAL A 328 43.71 41.71 12.95
C VAL A 328 44.88 41.94 13.91
N VAL A 329 45.07 41.06 14.90
CA VAL A 329 46.22 41.14 15.82
C VAL A 329 47.54 41.00 15.06
N ARG A 330 47.63 40.07 14.11
CA ARG A 330 48.83 39.85 13.29
C ARG A 330 49.15 41.05 12.40
N GLN A 331 48.13 41.61 11.73
CA GLN A 331 48.29 42.81 10.91
C GLN A 331 48.71 44.03 11.74
N ALA A 332 48.18 44.18 12.97
CA ALA A 332 48.60 45.24 13.88
C ALA A 332 50.07 45.08 14.30
N GLN A 333 50.52 43.85 14.58
CA GLN A 333 51.92 43.56 14.89
C GLN A 333 52.84 43.85 13.69
N GLU A 334 52.48 43.39 12.49
CA GLU A 334 53.26 43.65 11.28
C GLU A 334 53.34 45.14 10.95
N ALA A 335 52.24 45.90 11.13
CA ALA A 335 52.23 47.35 10.94
C ALA A 335 53.11 48.07 11.97
N GLU A 336 53.12 47.61 13.23
CA GLU A 336 53.98 48.17 14.27
C GLU A 336 55.47 47.88 13.97
N GLU A 337 55.80 46.67 13.53
CA GLU A 337 57.17 46.30 13.13
C GLU A 337 57.65 47.11 11.92
N GLN A 338 56.81 47.25 10.88
CA GLN A 338 57.13 48.08 9.71
C GLN A 338 57.30 49.55 10.09
N ALA A 339 56.48 50.08 11.00
CA ALA A 339 56.63 51.44 11.49
C ALA A 339 57.97 51.63 12.23
N ARG A 340 58.39 50.65 13.06
CA ARG A 340 59.71 50.68 13.73
C ARG A 340 60.86 50.66 12.72
N GLN A 341 60.81 49.77 11.73
CA GLN A 341 61.83 49.68 10.67
C GLN A 341 61.92 50.97 9.83
N ASN A 342 60.77 51.55 9.46
CA ASN A 342 60.73 52.82 8.72
C ASN A 342 61.30 53.98 9.53
N VAL A 343 61.08 54.00 10.86
CA VAL A 343 61.68 55.01 11.74
C VAL A 343 63.20 54.82 11.83
N GLU A 344 63.70 53.58 11.89
CA GLU A 344 65.14 53.30 11.86
C GLU A 344 65.79 53.71 10.54
N LEU A 345 65.21 53.33 9.39
CA LEU A 345 65.70 53.73 8.06
C LEU A 345 65.74 55.26 7.90
N ARG A 346 64.70 55.98 8.36
CA ARG A 346 64.69 57.45 8.34
C ARG A 346 65.80 58.06 9.20
N LYS A 347 66.11 57.46 10.36
CA LYS A 347 67.23 57.92 11.20
C LYS A 347 68.57 57.72 10.49
N GLU A 348 68.74 56.59 9.80
CA GLU A 348 69.94 56.31 9.01
C GLU A 348 70.10 57.25 7.81
N GLU A 349 69.01 57.55 7.08
CA GLU A 349 69.02 58.53 5.99
C GLU A 349 69.37 59.95 6.46
N ILE A 350 68.78 60.41 7.58
CA ILE A 350 69.11 61.71 8.18
C ILE A 350 70.58 61.76 8.61
N ALA A 351 71.11 60.66 9.15
CA ALA A 351 72.52 60.56 9.51
C ALA A 351 73.44 60.64 8.28
N ARG A 352 73.09 59.96 7.18
CA ARG A 352 73.83 60.05 5.91
C ARG A 352 73.79 61.46 5.30
N GLN A 353 72.61 62.09 5.25
CA GLN A 353 72.46 63.45 4.72
C GLN A 353 73.24 64.49 5.54
N LYS A 354 73.31 64.32 6.87
CA LYS A 354 74.16 65.18 7.72
C LYS A 354 75.65 65.02 7.43
N ILE A 355 76.09 63.82 7.06
CA ILE A 355 77.48 63.57 6.68
C ILE A 355 77.80 64.19 5.32
N GLU A 356 76.89 64.08 4.34
CA GLU A 356 77.08 64.71 3.02
C GLU A 356 77.09 66.25 3.10
N LEU A 357 76.16 66.86 3.85
CA LEU A 357 76.11 68.32 4.07
C LEU A 357 77.31 68.88 4.86
N ALA A 358 78.03 68.05 5.63
CA ALA A 358 79.26 68.43 6.31
C ALA A 358 80.51 68.28 5.42
N SER A 359 80.36 67.65 4.26
CA SER A 359 81.45 67.38 3.30
C SER A 359 81.45 68.29 2.06
N ALA A 360 80.44 69.15 1.93
CA ALA A 360 80.37 70.28 1.00
C ALA A 360 80.63 71.59 1.75
#